data_AF-A0A2V2DQQ1-F1
#
_entry.id   AF-A0A2V2DQQ1-F1
#
_cell.length_a   1.000
_cell.length_b   1.000
_cell.length_c   1.000
_cell.angle_alpha   90.00
_cell.angle_beta   90.00
_cell.angle_gamma   90.00
#
_symmetry.space_group_name_H-M   'P 1'
#
loop_
_entity.id
_entity.type
_entity.pdbx_description
1 polymer ?
#
loop_
_entity_poly.entity_id
_entity_poly.type
_entity_poly.pdbx_seq_one_letter_code
_entity_poly.pdbx_strand_id
1 'polypeptide(L)'
;MGFISFHLDYYEGELKKLESSAASQETIYHTKQLLKMLDDLLDEGYTELNEALEKSCHGVSRLRKYLRNNGANPFPIYHKTITETTVVYEQEEIDFSEAINELITCAKESDAESDNAFLAELVHFCEWIGYKKDTAYIFLLRDTLLPYIYYQHHNKAIIYPWLLSRKTLTMLTGNEFVDDEIRAAITRALEVGRCDNYDDFCKMVLPDMRTTLTQYPEAESCLTDLLNTIKEKNIVVIESGCSGTFPMLLKCLDERVDVRMYTTYPYLLKVYGNRIYSPKYEENRLFETLYSQDLLFQFSALRGNHFYVRKCHNDEVRANAYAEVKNILRL
;
A
#
# COMPACT_ATOMS: atom_id res chain seq x y z
N MET A 1 -6.54 23.39 3.68
CA MET A 1 -5.06 23.24 3.66
C MET A 1 -4.78 21.77 3.44
N GLY A 2 -3.78 21.45 2.61
CA GLY A 2 -3.77 20.23 1.80
C GLY A 2 -2.38 19.62 1.69
N PHE A 3 -2.29 18.47 1.03
CA PHE A 3 -1.09 17.64 0.88
C PHE A 3 0.23 18.43 0.76
N ILE A 4 0.29 19.45 -0.09
CA ILE A 4 1.51 20.25 -0.31
C ILE A 4 1.94 21.04 0.94
N SER A 5 1.02 21.69 1.68
CA SER A 5 1.39 22.52 2.84
C SER A 5 2.05 21.69 3.93
N PHE A 6 1.43 20.57 4.31
CA PHE A 6 2.00 19.63 5.26
C PHE A 6 3.43 19.22 4.90
N HIS A 7 3.64 18.80 3.64
CA HIS A 7 4.93 18.30 3.22
C HIS A 7 5.98 19.40 3.17
N LEU A 8 5.65 20.63 2.76
CA LEU A 8 6.59 21.75 2.80
C LEU A 8 7.11 21.98 4.22
N ASP A 9 6.22 22.06 5.21
CA ASP A 9 6.58 22.25 6.61
C ASP A 9 7.40 21.07 7.16
N TYR A 10 6.99 19.84 6.83
CA TYR A 10 7.68 18.62 7.24
C TYR A 10 9.12 18.59 6.70
N TYR A 11 9.30 18.74 5.39
CA TYR A 11 10.62 18.70 4.76
C TYR A 11 11.52 19.85 5.21
N GLU A 12 10.97 21.05 5.42
CA GLU A 12 11.75 22.17 5.96
C GLU A 12 12.26 21.84 7.37
N GLY A 13 11.42 21.24 8.21
CA GLY A 13 11.80 20.75 9.54
C GLY A 13 12.90 19.69 9.49
N GLU A 14 12.78 18.72 8.60
CA GLU A 14 13.79 17.66 8.43
C GLU A 14 15.12 18.21 7.92
N LEU A 15 15.10 19.12 6.94
CA LEU A 15 16.32 19.77 6.44
C LEU A 15 17.05 20.55 7.54
N LYS A 16 16.31 21.29 8.39
CA LYS A 16 16.89 22.01 9.53
C LYS A 16 17.57 21.04 10.51
N LYS A 17 16.98 19.87 10.78
CA LYS A 17 17.59 18.84 11.65
C LYS A 17 18.86 18.26 11.04
N LEU A 18 18.82 17.93 9.74
CA LEU A 18 19.96 17.36 9.01
C LEU A 18 21.15 18.32 8.97
N GLU A 19 20.92 19.62 8.81
CA GLU A 19 21.99 20.62 8.70
C GLU A 19 22.52 21.10 10.06
N SER A 20 21.77 20.90 11.15
CA SER A 20 22.17 21.29 12.50
C SER A 20 22.86 20.19 13.30
N SER A 21 22.87 18.95 12.79
CA SER A 21 23.40 17.79 13.50
C SER A 21 24.56 17.15 12.75
N ALA A 22 25.49 16.53 13.49
CA ALA A 22 26.54 15.72 12.89
C ALA A 22 25.92 14.54 12.13
N ALA A 23 26.46 14.21 10.96
CA ALA A 23 25.97 13.10 10.18
C ALA A 23 26.21 11.76 10.90
N SER A 24 25.19 10.91 10.90
CA SER A 24 25.24 9.53 11.36
C SER A 24 24.70 8.61 10.27
N GLN A 25 24.90 7.30 10.42
CA GLN A 25 24.29 6.33 9.50
C GLN A 25 22.76 6.42 9.50
N GLU A 26 22.16 6.73 10.65
CA GLU A 26 20.72 6.93 10.79
C GLU A 26 20.23 8.17 10.05
N THR A 27 20.91 9.32 10.17
CA THR A 27 20.51 10.54 9.45
C THR A 27 20.73 10.41 7.95
N ILE A 28 21.79 9.72 7.52
CA ILE A 28 22.02 9.39 6.11
C ILE A 28 20.91 8.49 5.58
N TYR A 29 20.58 7.41 6.30
CA TYR A 29 19.51 6.49 5.92
C TYR A 29 18.16 7.20 5.82
N HIS A 30 17.78 7.98 6.82
CA HIS A 30 16.56 8.78 6.82
C HIS A 30 16.51 9.77 5.65
N THR A 31 17.63 10.45 5.34
CA THR A 31 17.73 11.33 4.16
C THR A 31 17.48 10.57 2.86
N LYS A 32 17.96 9.33 2.75
CA LYS A 32 17.68 8.48 1.58
C LYS A 32 16.19 8.13 1.50
N GLN A 33 15.52 7.88 2.62
CA GLN A 33 14.08 7.59 2.63
C GLN A 33 13.23 8.80 2.23
N LEU A 34 13.57 9.99 2.72
CA LEU A 34 12.94 11.25 2.30
C LEU A 34 13.08 11.45 0.78
N LEU A 35 14.29 11.27 0.25
CA LEU A 35 14.50 11.40 -1.19
C LEU A 35 13.76 10.30 -1.98
N LYS A 36 13.75 9.07 -1.49
CA LYS A 36 13.03 7.95 -2.09
C LYS A 36 11.53 8.23 -2.22
N MET A 37 10.91 8.84 -1.21
CA MET A 37 9.50 9.25 -1.28
C MET A 37 9.25 10.26 -2.41
N LEU A 38 10.14 11.24 -2.60
CA LEU A 38 10.03 12.21 -3.68
C LEU A 38 10.27 11.59 -5.05
N ASP A 39 11.24 10.69 -5.16
CA ASP A 39 11.56 9.99 -6.40
C ASP A 39 10.43 9.02 -6.80
N ASP A 40 9.80 8.32 -5.83
CA ASP A 40 8.67 7.41 -6.09
C ASP A 40 7.40 8.15 -6.51
N LEU A 41 7.11 9.31 -5.92
CA LEU A 41 6.01 10.18 -6.36
C LEU A 41 6.25 10.72 -7.78
N LEU A 42 7.48 11.12 -8.08
CA LEU A 42 7.86 11.60 -9.40
C LEU A 42 7.71 10.50 -10.48
N ASP A 43 8.11 9.27 -10.15
CA ASP A 43 7.96 8.10 -11.03
C ASP A 43 6.49 7.76 -11.31
N GLU A 44 5.60 7.99 -10.33
CA GLU A 44 4.15 7.91 -10.51
C GLU A 44 3.54 9.07 -11.32
N GLY A 45 4.33 10.08 -11.67
CA GLY A 45 3.89 11.26 -12.41
C GLY A 45 3.42 12.42 -11.53
N TYR A 46 3.55 12.34 -10.20
CA TYR A 46 3.24 13.43 -9.27
C TYR A 46 4.46 14.36 -9.10
N THR A 47 4.49 15.47 -9.84
CA THR A 47 5.63 16.40 -9.86
C THR A 47 5.50 17.56 -8.86
N GLU A 48 4.28 17.87 -8.41
CA GLU A 48 3.94 19.13 -7.77
C GLU A 48 4.71 19.33 -6.45
N LEU A 49 4.88 18.27 -5.66
CA LEU A 49 5.61 18.35 -4.40
C LEU A 49 7.10 18.61 -4.62
N ASN A 50 7.72 17.93 -5.59
CA ASN A 50 9.12 18.14 -5.95
C ASN A 50 9.36 19.59 -6.39
N GLU A 51 8.50 20.11 -7.27
CA GLU A 51 8.56 21.48 -7.76
C GLU A 51 8.38 22.50 -6.64
N ALA A 52 7.40 22.27 -5.75
CA ALA A 52 7.14 23.14 -4.61
C ALA A 52 8.33 23.17 -3.63
N LEU A 53 8.92 22.01 -3.32
CA LEU A 53 10.08 21.91 -2.42
C LEU A 53 11.32 22.57 -3.00
N GLU A 54 11.58 22.37 -4.29
CA GLU A 54 12.73 22.99 -4.94
C GLU A 54 12.57 24.51 -4.99
N LYS A 55 11.39 25.01 -5.33
CA LYS A 55 11.10 26.45 -5.38
C LYS A 55 11.14 27.14 -4.01
N SER A 56 10.62 26.49 -2.98
CA SER A 56 10.47 27.09 -1.65
C SER A 56 11.77 27.11 -0.85
N CYS A 57 12.53 26.01 -0.86
CA CYS A 57 13.67 25.85 0.04
C CYS A 57 14.84 25.05 -0.56
N HIS A 58 14.85 24.82 -1.87
CA HIS A 58 15.80 23.95 -2.57
C HIS A 58 15.85 22.54 -1.97
N GLY A 59 14.69 22.03 -1.54
CA GLY A 59 14.62 20.83 -0.70
C GLY A 59 15.25 19.61 -1.35
N VAL A 60 14.88 19.31 -2.60
CA VAL A 60 15.43 18.17 -3.37
C VAL A 60 16.95 18.31 -3.54
N SER A 61 17.40 19.48 -3.98
CA SER A 61 18.82 19.77 -4.18
C SER A 61 19.64 19.66 -2.89
N ARG A 62 19.08 20.07 -1.75
CA ARG A 62 19.73 20.00 -0.44
C ARG A 62 19.83 18.57 0.08
N LEU A 63 18.78 17.75 -0.05
CA LEU A 63 18.85 16.33 0.29
C LEU A 63 19.93 15.61 -0.52
N ARG A 64 19.97 15.82 -1.84
CA ARG A 64 20.99 15.25 -2.72
C ARG A 64 22.41 15.73 -2.37
N LYS A 65 22.56 17.02 -2.03
CA LYS A 65 23.85 17.57 -1.56
C LYS A 65 24.28 16.95 -0.24
N TYR A 66 23.37 16.77 0.73
CA TYR A 66 23.66 16.14 2.01
C TYR A 66 24.19 14.72 1.82
N LEU A 67 23.53 13.89 1.00
CA LEU A 67 23.99 12.52 0.72
C LEU A 67 25.39 12.50 0.09
N ARG A 68 25.61 13.33 -0.94
CA ARG A 68 26.91 13.43 -1.62
C ARG A 68 28.04 13.88 -0.68
N ASN A 69 27.79 14.86 0.19
CA ASN A 69 28.77 15.33 1.16
C ASN A 69 29.17 14.25 2.17
N ASN A 70 28.31 13.25 2.38
CA ASN A 70 28.53 12.14 3.29
C ASN A 70 28.86 10.82 2.57
N GLY A 71 29.22 10.88 1.29
CA GLY A 71 29.64 9.71 0.51
C GLY A 71 28.54 8.66 0.28
N ALA A 72 27.27 9.06 0.37
CA ALA A 72 26.12 8.19 0.20
C ALA A 72 25.39 8.44 -1.12
N ASN A 73 24.83 7.38 -1.69
CA ASN A 73 23.95 7.44 -2.86
C ASN A 73 22.48 7.32 -2.44
N PRO A 74 21.53 7.92 -3.19
CA PRO A 74 20.10 7.65 -3.04
C PRO A 74 19.76 6.16 -3.15
N PHE A 75 18.56 5.77 -2.70
CA PHE A 75 18.02 4.45 -3.04
C PHE A 75 17.73 4.37 -4.54
N PRO A 76 17.83 3.18 -5.16
CA PRO A 76 17.45 3.01 -6.55
C PRO A 76 15.96 3.26 -6.76
N ILE A 77 15.62 3.75 -7.95
CA ILE A 77 14.26 3.70 -8.46
C ILE A 77 14.08 2.34 -9.13
N TYR A 78 13.10 1.57 -8.68
CA TYR A 78 12.82 0.26 -9.22
C TYR A 78 11.84 0.41 -10.36
N HIS A 79 12.31 0.21 -11.59
CA HIS A 79 11.46 0.17 -12.77
C HIS A 79 11.27 -1.27 -13.23
N LYS A 80 10.04 -1.64 -13.56
CA LYS A 80 9.80 -2.86 -14.32
C LYS A 80 10.18 -2.66 -15.78
N THR A 81 10.59 -3.75 -16.42
CA THR A 81 10.73 -3.80 -17.88
C THR A 81 9.36 -3.75 -18.58
N ILE A 82 8.31 -4.24 -17.91
CA ILE A 82 6.92 -4.26 -18.40
C ILE A 82 6.05 -3.41 -17.46
N THR A 83 5.27 -2.48 -18.03
CA THR A 83 4.37 -1.58 -17.28
C THR A 83 2.90 -1.86 -17.60
N GLU A 84 1.97 -1.42 -16.73
CA GLU A 84 0.51 -1.56 -16.94
C GLU A 84 0.08 -1.01 -18.33
N THR A 85 0.72 0.06 -18.81
CA THR A 85 0.46 0.69 -20.10
C THR A 85 0.88 -0.14 -21.31
N THR A 86 1.71 -1.18 -21.12
CA THR A 86 2.23 -2.03 -22.19
C THR A 86 1.59 -3.41 -22.25
N VAL A 87 0.81 -3.76 -21.23
CA VAL A 87 0.12 -5.07 -21.16
C VAL A 87 -1.31 -4.96 -21.66
N VAL A 88 -1.78 -6.04 -22.28
CA VAL A 88 -3.15 -6.16 -22.77
C VAL A 88 -3.89 -7.16 -21.88
N TYR A 89 -5.08 -6.77 -21.44
CA TYR A 89 -5.97 -7.60 -20.63
C TYR A 89 -7.04 -8.25 -21.51
N GLU A 90 -7.45 -9.45 -21.12
CA GLU A 90 -8.57 -10.16 -21.72
C GLU A 90 -9.87 -9.35 -21.60
N GLN A 91 -10.81 -9.56 -22.54
CA GLN A 91 -12.12 -8.90 -22.48
C GLN A 91 -13.07 -9.58 -21.48
N GLU A 92 -12.89 -10.88 -21.28
CA GLU A 92 -13.72 -11.69 -20.39
C GLU A 92 -13.42 -11.35 -18.92
N GLU A 93 -14.50 -11.20 -18.16
CA GLU A 93 -14.43 -10.98 -16.71
C GLU A 93 -14.54 -12.33 -16.00
N ILE A 94 -13.73 -12.53 -14.97
CA ILE A 94 -13.77 -13.72 -14.10
C ILE A 94 -13.90 -13.28 -12.65
N ASP A 95 -14.60 -14.07 -11.83
CA ASP A 95 -14.61 -13.86 -10.38
C ASP A 95 -13.19 -13.96 -9.84
N PHE A 96 -12.78 -13.01 -9.00
CA PHE A 96 -11.39 -12.93 -8.58
C PHE A 96 -10.97 -14.13 -7.73
N SER A 97 -11.88 -14.70 -6.94
CA SER A 97 -11.58 -15.91 -6.16
C SER A 97 -11.34 -17.10 -7.09
N GLU A 98 -12.10 -17.20 -8.18
CA GLU A 98 -11.88 -18.21 -9.22
C GLU A 98 -10.53 -18.00 -9.91
N ALA A 99 -10.20 -16.76 -10.29
CA ALA A 99 -8.93 -16.41 -10.92
C ALA A 99 -7.72 -16.71 -10.03
N ILE A 100 -7.82 -16.52 -8.71
CA ILE A 100 -6.76 -16.89 -7.76
C ILE A 100 -6.60 -18.41 -7.68
N ASN A 101 -7.70 -19.18 -7.69
CA ASN A 101 -7.63 -20.63 -7.69
C ASN A 101 -7.00 -21.18 -8.99
N GLU A 102 -7.33 -20.58 -10.14
CA GLU A 102 -6.66 -20.88 -11.42
C GLU A 102 -5.17 -20.58 -11.34
N LEU A 103 -4.80 -19.39 -10.84
CA LEU A 103 -3.41 -18.97 -10.67
C LEU A 103 -2.61 -19.97 -9.82
N ILE A 104 -3.13 -20.38 -8.66
CA ILE A 104 -2.48 -21.34 -7.77
C ILE A 104 -2.29 -22.69 -8.47
N THR A 105 -3.29 -23.14 -9.23
CA THR A 105 -3.22 -24.40 -9.96
C THR A 105 -2.15 -24.34 -11.05
N CYS A 106 -2.17 -23.31 -11.90
CA CYS A 106 -1.16 -23.12 -12.95
C CYS A 106 0.25 -22.94 -12.38
N ALA A 107 0.41 -22.22 -11.25
CA ALA A 107 1.71 -22.03 -10.62
C ALA A 107 2.34 -23.33 -10.10
N LYS A 108 1.52 -24.27 -9.60
CA LYS A 108 2.00 -25.59 -9.16
C LYS A 108 2.49 -26.46 -10.32
N GLU A 109 1.86 -26.33 -11.49
CA GLU A 109 2.21 -27.07 -12.71
C GLU A 109 3.33 -26.42 -13.52
N SER A 110 3.61 -25.14 -13.26
CA SER A 110 4.63 -24.37 -13.98
C SER A 110 6.05 -24.78 -13.59
N ASP A 111 6.94 -24.85 -14.58
CA ASP A 111 8.39 -24.99 -14.38
C ASP A 111 9.09 -23.67 -14.06
N ALA A 112 8.36 -22.55 -14.00
CA ALA A 112 8.93 -21.24 -13.71
C ALA A 112 9.47 -21.15 -12.28
N GLU A 113 10.58 -20.44 -12.12
CA GLU A 113 11.29 -20.26 -10.86
C GLU A 113 11.62 -18.78 -10.69
N SER A 114 11.45 -18.26 -9.48
CA SER A 114 11.72 -16.86 -9.18
C SER A 114 13.03 -16.74 -8.41
N ASP A 115 13.91 -15.84 -8.84
CA ASP A 115 15.13 -15.45 -8.13
C ASP A 115 14.92 -14.18 -7.29
N ASN A 116 13.68 -13.70 -7.18
CA ASN A 116 13.37 -12.49 -6.44
C ASN A 116 13.54 -12.71 -4.93
N ALA A 117 14.65 -12.21 -4.39
CA ALA A 117 14.99 -12.32 -2.98
C ALA A 117 13.97 -11.66 -2.04
N PHE A 118 13.17 -10.71 -2.53
CA PHE A 118 12.14 -10.04 -1.73
C PHE A 118 11.01 -10.99 -1.30
N LEU A 119 10.81 -12.11 -2.01
CA LEU A 119 9.80 -13.10 -1.66
C LEU A 119 10.03 -13.74 -0.29
N ALA A 120 11.29 -13.87 0.16
CA ALA A 120 11.59 -14.32 1.52
C ALA A 120 11.16 -13.30 2.58
N GLU A 121 11.30 -12.01 2.28
CA GLU A 121 10.87 -10.93 3.17
C GLU A 121 9.33 -10.88 3.30
N LEU A 122 8.60 -11.20 2.22
CA LEU A 122 7.14 -11.35 2.29
C LEU A 122 6.71 -12.48 3.22
N VAL A 123 7.46 -13.58 3.28
CA VAL A 123 7.18 -14.68 4.21
C VAL A 123 7.35 -14.20 5.65
N HIS A 124 8.43 -13.47 5.95
CA HIS A 124 8.63 -12.89 7.27
C HIS A 124 7.54 -11.87 7.65
N PHE A 125 7.07 -11.08 6.69
CA PHE A 125 5.91 -10.22 6.89
C PHE A 125 4.65 -11.04 7.24
N CYS A 126 4.39 -12.13 6.53
CA CYS A 126 3.27 -13.03 6.81
C CYS A 126 3.38 -13.68 8.20
N GLU A 127 4.58 -14.08 8.61
CA GLU A 127 4.85 -14.61 9.95
C GLU A 127 4.59 -13.55 11.03
N TRP A 128 4.99 -12.30 10.78
CA TRP A 128 4.80 -11.18 11.69
C TRP A 128 3.33 -10.76 11.86
N ILE A 129 2.53 -10.78 10.77
CA ILE A 129 1.07 -10.57 10.86
C ILE A 129 0.47 -11.59 11.84
N GLY A 130 0.96 -12.83 11.76
CA GLY A 130 0.61 -13.91 12.67
C GLY A 130 -0.84 -14.37 12.54
N TYR A 131 -1.26 -15.23 13.46
CA TYR A 131 -2.61 -15.79 13.50
C TYR A 131 -3.23 -15.67 14.89
N LYS A 132 -4.49 -15.24 14.95
CA LYS A 132 -5.30 -15.14 16.15
C LYS A 132 -6.66 -15.80 15.91
N LYS A 133 -7.14 -16.51 16.93
CA LYS A 133 -8.50 -17.07 16.94
C LYS A 133 -9.54 -15.94 16.88
N ASP A 134 -10.72 -16.23 16.32
CA ASP A 134 -11.86 -15.30 16.22
C ASP A 134 -11.52 -13.96 15.51
N THR A 135 -10.56 -14.02 14.58
CA THR A 135 -10.07 -12.87 13.82
C THR A 135 -10.19 -13.16 12.32
N ALA A 136 -10.83 -12.24 11.61
CA ALA A 136 -10.87 -12.20 10.15
C ALA A 136 -9.68 -11.42 9.60
N TYR A 137 -9.14 -11.87 8.48
CA TYR A 137 -8.00 -11.22 7.82
C TYR A 137 -8.41 -10.76 6.42
N ILE A 138 -8.44 -9.45 6.22
CA ILE A 138 -8.75 -8.84 4.93
C ILE A 138 -7.43 -8.48 4.26
N PHE A 139 -7.11 -9.14 3.16
CA PHE A 139 -5.96 -8.79 2.34
C PHE A 139 -6.42 -7.84 1.24
N LEU A 140 -5.87 -6.63 1.22
CA LEU A 140 -6.13 -5.65 0.15
C LEU A 140 -5.33 -6.07 -1.10
N LEU A 141 -5.97 -6.85 -1.96
CA LEU A 141 -5.33 -7.65 -3.00
C LEU A 141 -4.78 -6.87 -4.20
N ARG A 142 -4.89 -5.54 -4.18
CA ARG A 142 -4.11 -4.71 -5.10
C ARG A 142 -2.62 -5.02 -4.93
N ASP A 143 -2.17 -5.10 -3.68
CA ASP A 143 -0.75 -5.22 -3.38
C ASP A 143 -0.44 -6.44 -2.49
N THR A 144 -1.44 -7.20 -2.02
CA THR A 144 -1.24 -8.27 -1.02
C THR A 144 -1.68 -9.67 -1.47
N LEU A 145 -1.70 -9.93 -2.79
CA LEU A 145 -2.04 -11.25 -3.34
C LEU A 145 -1.13 -12.37 -2.82
N LEU A 146 0.19 -12.15 -2.78
CA LEU A 146 1.11 -13.18 -2.31
C LEU A 146 0.94 -13.47 -0.81
N PRO A 147 0.82 -12.46 0.08
CA PRO A 147 0.42 -12.70 1.47
C PRO A 147 -0.90 -13.47 1.62
N TYR A 148 -1.91 -13.17 0.80
CA TYR A 148 -3.17 -13.92 0.82
C TYR A 148 -2.97 -15.40 0.46
N ILE A 149 -2.22 -15.68 -0.61
CA ILE A 149 -1.90 -17.05 -1.05
C ILE A 149 -1.12 -17.80 0.03
N TYR A 150 -0.15 -17.15 0.69
CA TYR A 150 0.59 -17.74 1.81
C TYR A 150 -0.35 -18.22 2.93
N TYR A 151 -1.31 -17.36 3.32
CA TYR A 151 -2.29 -17.70 4.35
C TYR A 151 -3.23 -18.83 3.91
N GLN A 152 -3.72 -18.79 2.67
CA GLN A 152 -4.57 -19.82 2.09
C GLN A 152 -3.86 -21.18 2.08
N HIS A 153 -2.58 -21.21 1.70
CA HIS A 153 -1.80 -22.45 1.63
C HIS A 153 -1.54 -23.08 3.01
N HIS A 154 -1.31 -22.26 4.03
CA HIS A 154 -0.99 -22.72 5.38
C HIS A 154 -2.24 -23.10 6.21
N ASN A 155 -3.40 -23.28 5.57
CA ASN A 155 -4.69 -23.57 6.22
C ASN A 155 -5.03 -22.57 7.34
N LYS A 156 -4.59 -21.32 7.19
CA LYS A 156 -4.80 -20.28 8.19
C LYS A 156 -6.01 -19.43 7.81
N ALA A 157 -6.96 -19.41 8.74
CA ALA A 157 -7.88 -18.32 9.00
C ALA A 157 -9.06 -18.10 8.04
N ILE A 158 -9.95 -17.24 8.53
CA ILE A 158 -11.12 -16.70 7.86
C ILE A 158 -10.61 -15.49 7.10
N ILE A 159 -10.16 -15.74 5.87
CA ILE A 159 -9.46 -14.77 5.02
C ILE A 159 -10.38 -14.22 3.93
N TYR A 160 -10.20 -12.94 3.61
CA TYR A 160 -11.04 -12.21 2.65
C TYR A 160 -10.17 -11.54 1.58
N PRO A 161 -10.33 -11.90 0.29
CA PRO A 161 -9.57 -11.35 -0.82
C PRO A 161 -10.22 -10.07 -1.36
N TRP A 162 -10.03 -8.92 -0.71
CA TRP A 162 -10.70 -7.68 -1.13
C TRP A 162 -9.85 -6.87 -2.10
N LEU A 163 -10.35 -6.67 -3.33
CA LEU A 163 -9.69 -5.83 -4.33
C LEU A 163 -10.21 -4.39 -4.25
N LEU A 164 -9.98 -3.76 -3.09
CA LEU A 164 -10.26 -2.33 -2.89
C LEU A 164 -9.11 -1.49 -3.45
N SER A 165 -9.45 -0.54 -4.30
CA SER A 165 -8.51 0.37 -4.96
C SER A 165 -9.20 1.69 -5.31
N ARG A 166 -8.43 2.66 -5.80
CA ARG A 166 -8.96 3.91 -6.37
C ARG A 166 -10.03 3.63 -7.42
N LYS A 167 -9.81 2.66 -8.32
CA LYS A 167 -10.78 2.25 -9.35
C LYS A 167 -12.09 1.74 -8.73
N THR A 168 -12.02 1.01 -7.61
CA THR A 168 -13.19 0.53 -6.88
C THR A 168 -13.99 1.69 -6.30
N LEU A 169 -13.32 2.67 -5.68
CA LEU A 169 -13.98 3.86 -5.17
C LEU A 169 -14.61 4.68 -6.29
N THR A 170 -13.87 4.95 -7.37
CA THR A 170 -14.40 5.67 -8.54
C THR A 170 -15.64 4.99 -9.12
N MET A 171 -15.64 3.65 -9.20
CA MET A 171 -16.81 2.91 -9.66
C MET A 171 -18.02 3.09 -8.72
N LEU A 172 -17.80 3.09 -7.40
CA LEU A 172 -18.87 3.23 -6.39
C LEU A 172 -19.36 4.68 -6.21
N THR A 173 -18.55 5.68 -6.56
CA THR A 173 -18.87 7.10 -6.34
C THR A 173 -19.13 7.89 -7.61
N GLY A 174 -18.69 7.38 -8.76
CA GLY A 174 -18.61 8.14 -10.01
C GLY A 174 -17.56 9.27 -9.98
N ASN A 175 -16.71 9.35 -8.95
CA ASN A 175 -15.71 10.42 -8.78
C ASN A 175 -14.28 9.85 -8.70
N GLU A 176 -13.42 10.27 -9.61
CA GLU A 176 -12.00 9.87 -9.68
C GLU A 176 -11.16 10.43 -8.52
N PHE A 177 -11.60 11.51 -7.87
CA PHE A 177 -10.85 12.22 -6.83
C PHE A 177 -11.25 11.84 -5.40
N VAL A 178 -12.21 10.92 -5.22
CA VAL A 178 -12.70 10.58 -3.87
C VAL A 178 -11.61 9.96 -2.98
N ASP A 179 -10.67 9.21 -3.56
CA ASP A 179 -9.53 8.67 -2.81
C ASP A 179 -8.66 9.79 -2.23
N ASP A 180 -8.44 10.86 -2.99
CA ASP A 180 -7.70 12.04 -2.52
C ASP A 180 -8.46 12.77 -1.42
N GLU A 181 -9.78 12.90 -1.54
CA GLU A 181 -10.63 13.51 -0.51
C GLU A 181 -10.60 12.73 0.81
N ILE A 182 -10.67 11.40 0.74
CA ILE A 182 -10.58 10.50 1.90
C ILE A 182 -9.17 10.55 2.50
N ARG A 183 -8.13 10.43 1.66
CA ARG A 183 -6.72 10.50 2.07
C ARG A 183 -6.37 11.84 2.68
N ALA A 184 -7.03 12.93 2.28
CA ALA A 184 -6.76 14.25 2.83
C ALA A 184 -7.03 14.36 4.35
N ALA A 185 -7.90 13.51 4.91
CA ALA A 185 -8.11 13.41 6.35
C ALA A 185 -6.82 13.04 7.11
N ILE A 186 -6.00 12.15 6.53
CA ILE A 186 -4.70 11.76 7.10
C ILE A 186 -3.76 12.96 7.12
N THR A 187 -3.63 13.69 6.01
CA THR A 187 -2.76 14.87 5.96
C THR A 187 -3.21 15.97 6.92
N ARG A 188 -4.53 16.23 7.02
CA ARG A 188 -5.08 17.22 7.95
C ARG A 188 -4.81 16.84 9.41
N ALA A 189 -4.94 15.57 9.77
CA ALA A 189 -4.63 15.10 11.12
C ALA A 189 -3.15 15.31 11.48
N LEU A 190 -2.24 15.13 10.52
CA LEU A 190 -0.81 15.36 10.70
C LEU A 190 -0.48 16.85 10.81
N GLU A 191 -1.12 17.72 10.01
CA GLU A 191 -0.93 19.19 10.08
C GLU A 191 -1.32 19.78 11.45
N VAL A 192 -2.40 19.26 12.06
CA VAL A 192 -2.84 19.75 13.38
C VAL A 192 -1.84 19.40 14.50
N GLY A 193 -0.91 18.47 14.24
CA GLY A 193 0.26 18.22 15.09
C GLY A 193 -0.03 17.56 16.44
N ARG A 194 -1.15 16.84 16.58
CA ARG A 194 -1.59 16.21 17.84
C ARG A 194 -1.60 14.67 17.82
N CYS A 195 -0.98 14.06 16.82
CA CYS A 195 -1.01 12.62 16.62
C CYS A 195 0.29 11.99 17.12
N ASP A 196 0.44 11.80 18.43
CA ASP A 196 1.66 11.20 19.02
C ASP A 196 1.70 9.67 18.93
N ASN A 197 0.53 9.06 18.75
CA ASN A 197 0.33 7.62 18.67
C ASN A 197 -0.90 7.31 17.79
N TYR A 198 -1.13 6.03 17.53
CA TYR A 198 -2.19 5.55 16.66
C TYR A 198 -3.60 5.91 17.15
N ASP A 199 -3.85 5.91 18.46
CA ASP A 199 -5.18 6.18 19.00
C ASP A 199 -5.54 7.66 18.83
N ASP A 200 -4.60 8.57 19.08
CA ASP A 200 -4.79 10.00 18.86
C ASP A 200 -4.95 10.31 17.36
N PHE A 201 -4.21 9.59 16.51
CA PHE A 201 -4.38 9.67 15.06
C PHE A 201 -5.77 9.20 14.61
N CYS A 202 -6.26 8.07 15.12
CA CYS A 202 -7.61 7.58 14.82
C CYS A 202 -8.70 8.58 15.23
N LYS A 203 -8.59 9.20 16.43
CA LYS A 203 -9.55 10.20 16.90
C LYS A 203 -9.66 11.40 15.96
N MET A 204 -8.58 11.72 15.24
CA MET A 204 -8.54 12.83 14.29
C MET A 204 -8.99 12.41 12.88
N VAL A 205 -8.50 11.26 12.39
CA VAL A 205 -8.73 10.82 11.00
C VAL A 205 -10.13 10.25 10.79
N LEU A 206 -10.61 9.39 11.69
CA LEU A 206 -11.83 8.62 11.45
C LEU A 206 -13.09 9.50 11.32
N PRO A 207 -13.32 10.54 12.15
CA PRO A 207 -14.50 11.39 11.99
C PRO A 207 -14.50 12.18 10.68
N ASP A 208 -13.31 12.63 10.26
CA ASP A 208 -13.14 13.39 9.02
C ASP A 208 -13.35 12.50 7.79
N MET A 209 -12.74 11.30 7.77
CA MET A 209 -13.01 10.28 6.74
C MET A 209 -14.49 9.90 6.68
N ARG A 210 -15.15 9.72 7.84
CA ARG A 210 -16.58 9.41 7.88
C ARG A 210 -17.41 10.54 7.27
N THR A 211 -17.07 11.80 7.58
CA THR A 211 -17.74 12.98 7.02
C THR A 211 -17.63 13.01 5.50
N THR A 212 -16.43 12.75 4.95
CA THR A 212 -16.24 12.63 3.49
C THR A 212 -17.07 11.48 2.93
N LEU A 213 -17.02 10.29 3.54
CA LEU A 213 -17.71 9.11 3.02
C LEU A 213 -19.23 9.26 2.98
N THR A 214 -19.84 10.01 3.92
CA THR A 214 -21.30 10.26 3.91
C THR A 214 -21.81 11.03 2.69
N GLN A 215 -20.91 11.67 1.93
CA GLN A 215 -21.25 12.30 0.65
C GLN A 215 -21.44 11.28 -0.48
N TYR A 216 -21.05 10.02 -0.23
CA TYR A 216 -21.03 8.92 -1.19
C TYR A 216 -21.76 7.69 -0.61
N PRO A 217 -23.11 7.74 -0.45
CA PRO A 217 -23.87 6.72 0.25
C PRO A 217 -23.80 5.32 -0.37
N GLU A 218 -23.61 5.21 -1.68
CA GLU A 218 -23.42 3.92 -2.36
C GLU A 218 -22.11 3.24 -1.96
N ALA A 219 -21.02 4.02 -1.91
CA ALA A 219 -19.73 3.53 -1.42
C ALA A 219 -19.79 3.19 0.07
N GLU A 220 -20.43 4.04 0.88
CA GLU A 220 -20.63 3.79 2.32
C GLU A 220 -21.40 2.48 2.55
N SER A 221 -22.54 2.30 1.87
CA SER A 221 -23.36 1.10 1.97
C SER A 221 -22.58 -0.13 1.54
N CYS A 222 -21.92 -0.08 0.37
CA CYS A 222 -21.18 -1.21 -0.16
C CYS A 222 -20.06 -1.68 0.79
N LEU A 223 -19.24 -0.75 1.29
CA LEU A 223 -18.16 -1.08 2.23
C LEU A 223 -18.69 -1.57 3.57
N THR A 224 -19.78 -0.99 4.07
CA THR A 224 -20.45 -1.43 5.30
C THR A 224 -21.03 -2.83 5.13
N ASP A 225 -21.65 -3.14 3.99
CA ASP A 225 -22.21 -4.44 3.69
C ASP A 225 -21.13 -5.52 3.60
N LEU A 226 -19.99 -5.20 2.96
CA LEU A 226 -18.81 -6.08 2.95
C LEU A 226 -18.35 -6.41 4.38
N LEU A 227 -18.22 -5.42 5.25
CA LEU A 227 -17.82 -5.61 6.66
C LEU A 227 -18.87 -6.39 7.47
N ASN A 228 -20.16 -6.17 7.22
CA ASN A 228 -21.26 -6.86 7.89
C ASN A 228 -21.31 -8.36 7.56
N THR A 229 -20.72 -8.80 6.44
CA THR A 229 -20.61 -10.24 6.13
C THR A 229 -19.65 -10.98 7.05
N ILE A 230 -18.74 -10.27 7.71
CA ILE A 230 -17.70 -10.82 8.58
C ILE A 230 -18.28 -11.02 9.98
N LYS A 231 -18.21 -12.25 10.50
CA LYS A 231 -18.83 -12.65 11.79
C LYS A 231 -17.86 -12.61 12.96
N GLU A 232 -16.58 -12.48 12.66
CA GLU A 232 -15.48 -12.55 13.59
C GLU A 232 -15.48 -11.30 14.49
N LYS A 233 -14.94 -11.47 15.70
CA LYS A 233 -14.92 -10.41 16.71
C LYS A 233 -13.90 -9.33 16.38
N ASN A 234 -12.84 -9.71 15.67
CA ASN A 234 -11.77 -8.82 15.27
C ASN A 234 -11.56 -8.93 13.77
N ILE A 235 -11.17 -7.82 13.16
CA ILE A 235 -10.82 -7.74 11.74
C ILE A 235 -9.42 -7.15 11.67
N VAL A 236 -8.51 -7.80 10.94
CA VAL A 236 -7.20 -7.25 10.62
C VAL A 236 -7.16 -6.99 9.13
N VAL A 237 -6.94 -5.74 8.74
CA VAL A 237 -6.73 -5.34 7.34
C VAL A 237 -5.24 -5.28 7.06
N ILE A 238 -4.83 -5.95 5.99
CA ILE A 238 -3.44 -6.10 5.55
C ILE A 238 -3.24 -5.31 4.26
N GLU A 239 -2.24 -4.43 4.24
CA GLU A 239 -1.87 -3.58 3.10
C GLU A 239 -0.35 -3.49 2.94
N SER A 240 0.13 -3.13 1.75
CA SER A 240 1.54 -2.84 1.47
C SER A 240 2.03 -1.62 2.26
N GLY A 241 1.33 -0.48 2.19
CA GLY A 241 1.73 0.71 2.93
C GLY A 241 1.25 2.04 2.37
N CYS A 242 2.18 2.99 2.27
CA CYS A 242 1.95 4.42 2.05
C CYS A 242 1.20 5.09 3.20
N SER A 243 -0.05 5.49 2.98
CA SER A 243 -0.83 6.28 3.94
C SER A 243 -1.76 5.44 4.81
N GLY A 244 -2.06 4.20 4.44
CA GLY A 244 -3.10 3.40 5.12
C GLY A 244 -4.53 3.86 4.81
N THR A 245 -4.78 4.44 3.62
CA THR A 245 -6.08 5.07 3.29
C THR A 245 -7.24 4.09 3.40
N PHE A 246 -7.16 2.92 2.74
CA PHE A 246 -8.22 1.92 2.78
C PHE A 246 -8.39 1.26 4.16
N PRO A 247 -7.32 0.83 4.86
CA PRO A 247 -7.46 0.32 6.21
C PRO A 247 -8.11 1.33 7.17
N MET A 248 -7.75 2.61 7.09
CA MET A 248 -8.35 3.66 7.91
C MET A 248 -9.80 3.96 7.51
N LEU A 249 -10.13 3.88 6.22
CA LEU A 249 -11.50 3.98 5.72
C LEU A 249 -12.37 2.85 6.25
N LEU A 250 -11.90 1.60 6.21
CA LEU A 250 -12.62 0.47 6.79
C LEU A 250 -12.76 0.60 8.31
N LYS A 251 -11.72 1.11 8.98
CA LYS A 251 -11.76 1.39 10.42
C LYS A 251 -12.76 2.49 10.81
N CYS A 252 -13.05 3.44 9.92
CA CYS A 252 -14.05 4.47 10.19
C CYS A 252 -15.49 3.94 10.10
N LEU A 253 -15.67 2.76 9.48
CA LEU A 253 -16.94 2.07 9.34
C LEU A 253 -17.18 1.03 10.43
N ASP A 254 -16.12 0.36 10.92
CA ASP A 254 -16.22 -0.74 11.86
C ASP A 254 -15.10 -0.74 12.90
N GLU A 255 -15.47 -0.69 14.18
CA GLU A 255 -14.55 -0.63 15.31
C GLU A 255 -13.71 -1.91 15.49
N ARG A 256 -14.16 -3.05 14.93
CA ARG A 256 -13.43 -4.33 14.97
C ARG A 256 -12.13 -4.29 14.17
N VAL A 257 -11.97 -3.31 13.27
CA VAL A 257 -10.85 -3.19 12.36
C VAL A 257 -9.59 -2.68 13.07
N ASP A 258 -8.53 -3.48 12.99
CA ASP A 258 -7.14 -3.12 13.22
C ASP A 258 -6.33 -3.27 11.92
N VAL A 259 -5.13 -2.67 11.88
CA VAL A 259 -4.35 -2.53 10.65
C VAL A 259 -2.98 -3.16 10.80
N ARG A 260 -2.51 -3.82 9.74
CA ARG A 260 -1.15 -4.32 9.57
C ARG A 260 -0.63 -3.90 8.20
N MET A 261 0.45 -3.13 8.18
CA MET A 261 1.08 -2.70 6.94
C MET A 261 2.52 -3.18 6.86
N TYR A 262 2.99 -3.46 5.65
CA TYR A 262 4.39 -3.83 5.42
C TYR A 262 5.32 -2.67 5.78
N THR A 263 5.06 -1.49 5.22
CA THR A 263 5.78 -0.25 5.54
C THR A 263 4.85 0.97 5.48
N THR A 264 5.37 2.19 5.68
CA THR A 264 4.61 3.44 5.55
C THR A 264 5.58 4.60 5.30
N TYR A 265 5.06 5.80 5.02
CA TYR A 265 5.90 6.99 4.90
C TYR A 265 6.67 7.27 6.20
N PRO A 266 7.91 7.80 6.13
CA PRO A 266 8.72 8.05 7.32
C PRO A 266 8.02 8.88 8.41
N TYR A 267 7.23 9.87 8.02
CA TYR A 267 6.47 10.72 8.96
C TYR A 267 5.30 10.01 9.65
N LEU A 268 4.88 8.84 9.15
CA LEU A 268 3.79 8.02 9.70
C LEU A 268 4.29 6.84 10.56
N LEU A 269 5.59 6.53 10.53
CA LEU A 269 6.19 5.40 11.28
C LEU A 269 5.88 5.47 12.77
N LYS A 270 6.10 6.63 13.40
CA LYS A 270 5.81 6.83 14.84
C LYS A 270 4.33 6.65 15.13
N VAL A 271 3.47 7.15 14.24
CA VAL A 271 2.02 7.18 14.42
C VAL A 271 1.43 5.78 14.37
N TYR A 272 1.74 5.01 13.32
CA TYR A 272 1.24 3.64 13.20
C TYR A 272 1.96 2.67 14.15
N GLY A 273 3.21 2.93 14.51
CA GLY A 273 3.96 2.20 15.53
C GLY A 273 4.02 0.70 15.22
N ASN A 274 3.58 -0.13 16.16
CA ASN A 274 3.62 -1.60 16.05
C ASN A 274 2.67 -2.21 15.00
N ARG A 275 2.00 -1.38 14.19
CA ARG A 275 1.20 -1.79 13.02
C ARG A 275 2.01 -1.78 11.73
N ILE A 276 3.24 -1.31 11.79
CA ILE A 276 4.21 -1.36 10.69
C ILE A 276 5.18 -2.50 10.95
N TYR A 277 5.37 -3.34 9.94
CA TYR A 277 6.33 -4.43 10.00
C TYR A 277 7.77 -3.91 9.86
N SER A 278 8.04 -3.13 8.80
CA SER A 278 9.37 -2.68 8.44
C SER A 278 9.43 -1.15 8.29
N PRO A 279 10.41 -0.47 8.91
CA PRO A 279 10.61 0.96 8.70
C PRO A 279 11.21 1.29 7.33
N LYS A 280 11.55 0.27 6.53
CA LYS A 280 12.23 0.41 5.25
C LYS A 280 11.27 0.80 4.12
N TYR A 281 10.91 2.08 4.07
CA TYR A 281 10.03 2.62 3.03
C TYR A 281 10.54 2.31 1.60
N GLU A 282 11.86 2.22 1.40
CA GLU A 282 12.47 1.89 0.12
C GLU A 282 12.09 0.52 -0.45
N GLU A 283 11.57 -0.39 0.39
CA GLU A 283 11.07 -1.70 0.00
C GLU A 283 9.59 -1.66 -0.44
N ASN A 284 8.87 -0.56 -0.23
CA ASN A 284 7.44 -0.45 -0.59
C ASN A 284 7.20 -0.76 -2.07
N ARG A 285 8.04 -0.21 -2.94
CA ARG A 285 7.99 -0.49 -4.37
C ARG A 285 8.25 -1.95 -4.69
N LEU A 286 9.19 -2.61 -4.01
CA LEU A 286 9.46 -4.04 -4.23
C LEU A 286 8.24 -4.90 -3.88
N PHE A 287 7.48 -4.46 -2.87
CA PHE A 287 6.22 -5.09 -2.49
C PHE A 287 5.12 -4.87 -3.52
N GLU A 288 4.86 -3.63 -3.91
CA GLU A 288 3.77 -3.29 -4.84
C GLU A 288 4.04 -3.84 -6.25
N THR A 289 5.30 -3.84 -6.69
CA THR A 289 5.69 -4.14 -8.08
C THR A 289 5.97 -5.63 -8.34
N LEU A 290 5.37 -6.56 -7.60
CA LEU A 290 5.44 -7.98 -7.98
C LEU A 290 4.52 -8.25 -9.19
N TYR A 291 4.90 -9.16 -10.09
CA TYR A 291 4.14 -9.42 -11.31
C TYR A 291 2.72 -9.92 -11.01
N SER A 292 2.59 -10.82 -10.03
CA SER A 292 1.30 -11.38 -9.62
C SER A 292 0.33 -10.34 -9.04
N GLN A 293 0.85 -9.28 -8.43
CA GLN A 293 0.06 -8.26 -7.73
C GLN A 293 -0.28 -7.08 -8.64
N ASP A 294 0.70 -6.57 -9.38
CA ASP A 294 0.56 -5.33 -10.14
C ASP A 294 0.03 -5.53 -11.56
N LEU A 295 0.47 -6.60 -12.25
CA LEU A 295 0.23 -6.74 -13.69
C LEU A 295 -0.73 -7.86 -14.06
N LEU A 296 -0.79 -8.94 -13.27
CA LEU A 296 -1.51 -10.15 -13.65
C LEU A 296 -3.02 -9.95 -13.80
N PHE A 297 -3.62 -9.15 -12.91
CA PHE A 297 -5.07 -8.94 -12.86
C PHE A 297 -5.42 -7.47 -12.88
N GLN A 298 -6.38 -7.11 -13.73
CA GLN A 298 -6.98 -5.77 -13.77
C GLN A 298 -8.36 -5.81 -13.14
N PHE A 299 -8.62 -4.97 -12.14
CA PHE A 299 -9.97 -4.77 -11.60
C PHE A 299 -10.94 -4.39 -12.71
N SER A 300 -12.09 -5.07 -12.76
CA SER A 300 -13.16 -4.83 -13.74
C SER A 300 -14.45 -4.36 -13.08
N ALA A 301 -14.93 -5.05 -12.05
CA ALA A 301 -16.20 -4.72 -11.40
C ALA A 301 -16.29 -5.26 -9.95
N LEU A 302 -17.27 -4.74 -9.21
CA LEU A 302 -17.74 -5.29 -7.94
C LEU A 302 -19.24 -5.54 -8.04
N ARG A 303 -19.70 -6.78 -7.88
CA ARG A 303 -21.13 -7.17 -7.96
C ARG A 303 -21.46 -8.17 -6.87
N GLY A 304 -22.50 -7.91 -6.08
CA GLY A 304 -22.97 -8.86 -5.06
C GLY A 304 -21.90 -9.27 -4.04
N ASN A 305 -21.00 -8.37 -3.65
CA ASN A 305 -19.81 -8.60 -2.80
C ASN A 305 -18.66 -9.41 -3.44
N HIS A 306 -18.74 -9.69 -4.74
CA HIS A 306 -17.70 -10.35 -5.51
C HIS A 306 -16.91 -9.35 -6.36
N PHE A 307 -15.59 -9.46 -6.31
CA PHE A 307 -14.68 -8.71 -7.17
C PHE A 307 -14.47 -9.47 -8.47
N TYR A 308 -14.49 -8.75 -9.58
CA TYR A 308 -14.26 -9.29 -10.92
C TYR A 308 -12.99 -8.68 -11.50
N VAL A 309 -12.21 -9.50 -12.18
CA VAL A 309 -10.95 -9.10 -12.80
C VAL A 309 -10.88 -9.55 -14.25
N ARG A 310 -9.98 -8.93 -15.00
CA ARG A 310 -9.52 -9.38 -16.31
C ARG A 310 -8.09 -9.86 -16.20
N LYS A 311 -7.75 -10.96 -16.88
CA LYS A 311 -6.41 -11.55 -16.84
C LYS A 311 -5.49 -10.87 -17.84
N CYS A 312 -4.22 -10.74 -17.49
CA CYS A 312 -3.19 -10.30 -18.41
C CYS A 312 -2.91 -11.38 -19.46
N HIS A 313 -2.87 -10.99 -20.74
CA HIS A 313 -2.55 -11.89 -21.85
C HIS A 313 -1.04 -12.07 -22.07
N ASN A 314 -0.20 -11.29 -21.38
CA ASN A 314 1.25 -11.33 -21.59
C ASN A 314 1.87 -12.58 -20.93
N ASP A 315 2.48 -13.44 -21.74
CA ASP A 315 3.09 -14.70 -21.29
C ASP A 315 4.26 -14.49 -20.31
N GLU A 316 5.04 -13.43 -20.48
CA GLU A 316 6.16 -13.11 -19.57
C GLU A 316 5.63 -12.67 -18.20
N VAL A 317 4.56 -11.86 -18.16
CA VAL A 317 3.88 -11.51 -16.90
C VAL A 317 3.34 -12.75 -16.21
N ARG A 318 2.67 -13.65 -16.96
CA ARG A 318 2.12 -14.89 -16.41
C ARG A 318 3.21 -15.81 -15.88
N ALA A 319 4.29 -16.01 -16.62
CA ALA A 319 5.41 -16.85 -16.19
C ALA A 319 6.06 -16.32 -14.90
N ASN A 320 6.31 -15.01 -14.81
CA ASN A 320 6.85 -14.40 -13.60
C ASN A 320 5.88 -14.48 -12.41
N ALA A 321 4.59 -14.23 -12.63
CA ALA A 321 3.58 -14.37 -11.59
C ALA A 321 3.46 -15.82 -11.07
N TYR A 322 3.54 -16.82 -11.97
CA TYR A 322 3.56 -18.23 -11.59
C TYR A 322 4.80 -18.56 -10.77
N ALA A 323 5.96 -18.05 -11.15
CA ALA A 323 7.20 -18.21 -10.40
C ALA A 323 7.13 -17.62 -8.98
N GLU A 324 6.58 -16.40 -8.84
CA GLU A 324 6.37 -15.74 -7.55
C GLU A 324 5.42 -16.55 -6.65
N VAL A 325 4.26 -16.95 -7.18
CA VAL A 325 3.27 -17.76 -6.44
C VAL A 325 3.85 -19.11 -6.04
N LYS A 326 4.55 -19.80 -6.95
CA LYS A 326 5.16 -21.10 -6.67
C LYS A 326 6.20 -21.01 -5.56
N ASN A 327 6.98 -19.93 -5.50
CA ASN A 327 7.94 -19.71 -4.43
C ASN A 327 7.23 -19.54 -3.07
N ILE A 328 6.17 -18.73 -3.03
CA ILE A 328 5.34 -18.55 -1.82
C ILE A 328 4.65 -19.85 -1.37
N LEU A 329 4.31 -20.75 -2.29
CA LEU A 329 3.72 -22.06 -1.96
C LEU A 329 4.75 -23.08 -1.46
N ARG A 330 6.06 -22.83 -1.63
CA ARG A 330 7.13 -23.73 -1.19
C ARG A 330 7.72 -23.35 0.17
N LEU A 331 7.67 -22.06 0.50
CA LEU A 331 8.13 -21.47 1.75
C LEU A 331 6.99 -21.50 2.78
#